data_AF-A0A562U1W9-F1
#
_entry.id   AF-A0A562U1W9-F1
#
_cell.length_a   1.000
_cell.length_b   1.000
_cell.length_c   1.000
_cell.angle_alpha   90.00
_cell.angle_beta   90.00
_cell.angle_gamma   90.00
#
_symmetry.space_group_name_H-M   'P 1'
#
loop_
_entity.id
_entity.type
_entity.pdbx_description
1 polymer ?
#
loop_
_entity_poly.entity_id
_entity_poly.type
_entity_poly.pdbx_seq_one_letter_code
_entity_poly.pdbx_strand_id
1 'polypeptide(L)'
;MKKIYYLLLLLPLAFTACQKQPNLIPSSYTKAMTLTLQASDYQLLPKTDYPYNTLSFDNVADANTYIPIILNARDPQLGNGSTAKVTYTVSSPYLKVADSVYADVAYTLTKADYLLLPGNKYSDFSIAQVLSWLPYKYPTPVANQLAVLTFSYYNVSTTTATFSFLYLNGAWQQIYQVTPTQYAALGLGGYDQFTAANNANLAGLLNALLKADPLVSASAKYGQVEYVSFNYYGGGTFQRVVPLVFDGNNWVGTATTTNTLAFLKSGGTWIPDPTVYYTLTSADLQLIAASAFGTTTQRTDVGKYGDFSAWATADLDNAIILVLTKDFPTPKVNVNYNVTYLNYTGGADVPTVVTFQYNGTAWVAK
;
A
#
# COMPACT_ATOMS: atom_id res chain seq x y z
N MET A 1 -57.89 58.84 55.24
CA MET A 1 -56.98 59.99 55.10
C MET A 1 -55.57 59.47 54.78
N LYS A 2 -54.89 60.19 53.89
CA LYS A 2 -53.75 59.77 53.05
C LYS A 2 -52.54 59.26 53.87
N LYS A 3 -51.95 58.13 53.48
CA LYS A 3 -50.64 57.66 54.00
C LYS A 3 -49.55 57.98 52.97
N ILE A 4 -48.49 58.60 53.48
CA ILE A 4 -47.33 59.15 52.79
C ILE A 4 -46.44 58.04 52.25
N TYR A 5 -46.02 58.17 50.99
CA TYR A 5 -45.05 57.32 50.31
C TYR A 5 -43.62 57.71 50.75
N TYR A 6 -42.86 56.77 51.31
CA TYR A 6 -41.40 56.87 51.43
C TYR A 6 -40.76 56.09 50.28
N LEU A 7 -40.10 56.81 49.37
CA LEU A 7 -39.25 56.27 48.32
C LEU A 7 -37.95 55.75 48.94
N LEU A 8 -37.75 54.43 48.95
CA LEU A 8 -36.46 53.81 49.21
C LEU A 8 -35.71 53.70 47.88
N LEU A 9 -34.72 54.56 47.68
CA LEU A 9 -33.84 54.59 46.51
C LEU A 9 -32.80 53.46 46.63
N LEU A 10 -33.05 52.33 45.97
CA LEU A 10 -32.07 51.26 45.77
C LEU A 10 -31.33 51.51 44.45
N LEU A 11 -30.07 51.94 44.54
CA LEU A 11 -29.13 51.99 43.43
C LEU A 11 -28.88 50.57 42.90
N PRO A 12 -29.06 50.27 41.61
CA PRO A 12 -28.51 49.06 41.02
C PRO A 12 -27.02 49.28 40.73
N LEU A 13 -26.15 48.66 41.54
CA LEU A 13 -24.75 48.43 41.18
C LEU A 13 -24.72 47.49 39.97
N ALA A 14 -24.56 48.06 38.78
CA ALA A 14 -24.29 47.30 37.56
C ALA A 14 -22.88 46.72 37.63
N PHE A 15 -22.76 45.45 38.03
CA PHE A 15 -21.56 44.67 37.78
C PHE A 15 -21.50 44.31 36.28
N THR A 16 -20.90 45.18 35.47
CA THR A 16 -20.47 44.79 34.11
C THR A 16 -19.17 43.99 34.22
N ALA A 17 -19.30 42.70 34.53
CA ALA A 17 -18.20 41.75 34.47
C ALA A 17 -18.62 40.51 33.66
N CYS A 18 -18.87 40.70 32.37
CA CYS A 18 -18.51 39.70 31.37
C CYS A 18 -17.31 40.30 30.61
N GLN A 19 -16.11 40.20 31.19
CA GLN A 19 -14.93 40.24 30.34
C GLN A 19 -15.08 39.05 29.40
N LYS A 20 -15.25 39.34 28.11
CA LYS A 20 -15.18 38.36 27.04
C LYS A 20 -13.91 37.56 27.30
N GLN A 21 -14.08 36.31 27.73
CA GLN A 21 -12.96 35.40 27.96
C GLN A 21 -12.08 35.51 26.71
N PRO A 22 -10.77 35.79 26.85
CA PRO A 22 -9.89 35.83 25.69
C PRO A 22 -10.15 34.57 24.89
N ASN A 23 -10.40 34.72 23.60
CA ASN A 23 -10.52 33.59 22.71
C ASN A 23 -9.12 32.94 22.70
N LEU A 24 -8.89 32.02 23.64
CA LEU A 24 -7.70 31.20 23.72
C LEU A 24 -7.82 30.24 22.54
N ILE A 25 -7.48 30.73 21.34
CA ILE A 25 -7.05 29.85 20.27
C ILE A 25 -5.85 29.14 20.89
N PRO A 26 -5.92 27.81 21.15
CA PRO A 26 -4.76 27.12 21.69
C PRO A 26 -3.60 27.42 20.74
N SER A 27 -2.52 27.98 21.28
CA SER A 27 -1.31 28.24 20.53
C SER A 27 -0.94 26.93 19.83
N SER A 28 -0.84 26.96 18.50
CA SER A 28 -0.43 25.79 17.74
C SER A 28 0.86 25.25 18.34
N TYR A 29 0.84 24.02 18.82
CA TYR A 29 2.00 23.36 19.40
C TYR A 29 2.37 22.14 18.57
N THR A 30 3.63 21.72 18.66
CA THR A 30 4.14 20.55 17.95
C THR A 30 4.06 19.31 18.83
N LYS A 31 3.70 18.17 18.23
CA LYS A 31 3.68 16.88 18.92
C LYS A 31 4.15 15.78 17.99
N ALA A 32 4.93 14.84 18.53
CA ALA A 32 5.18 13.55 17.90
C ALA A 32 4.16 12.53 18.43
N MET A 33 3.46 11.82 17.54
CA MET A 33 2.46 10.83 17.91
C MET A 33 2.69 9.47 17.24
N THR A 34 2.26 8.43 17.93
CA THR A 34 2.07 7.09 17.35
C THR A 34 0.58 6.76 17.49
N LEU A 35 -0.05 6.35 16.40
CA LEU A 35 -1.49 6.14 16.31
C LEU A 35 -1.78 4.84 15.56
N THR A 36 -2.64 3.99 16.11
CA THR A 36 -3.28 2.90 15.35
C THR A 36 -4.73 3.30 15.06
N LEU A 37 -5.08 3.44 13.79
CA LEU A 37 -6.43 3.84 13.38
C LEU A 37 -7.47 2.84 13.87
N GLN A 38 -8.50 3.36 14.53
CA GLN A 38 -9.69 2.63 14.95
C GLN A 38 -10.84 2.89 13.98
N ALA A 39 -11.92 2.11 14.08
CA ALA A 39 -13.12 2.29 13.25
C ALA A 39 -13.65 3.74 13.25
N SER A 40 -13.62 4.42 14.41
CA SER A 40 -14.05 5.82 14.55
C SER A 40 -13.17 6.81 13.79
N ASP A 41 -11.90 6.48 13.54
CA ASP A 41 -10.99 7.36 12.80
C ASP A 41 -11.34 7.39 11.31
N TYR A 42 -11.67 6.24 10.71
CA TYR A 42 -12.14 6.17 9.33
C TYR A 42 -13.46 6.91 9.12
N GLN A 43 -14.28 7.01 10.17
CA GLN A 43 -15.55 7.74 10.15
C GLN A 43 -15.40 9.27 10.17
N LEU A 44 -14.17 9.78 10.29
CA LEU A 44 -13.85 11.20 10.07
C LEU A 44 -13.81 11.58 8.58
N LEU A 45 -13.80 10.58 7.69
CA LEU A 45 -13.88 10.78 6.24
C LEU A 45 -15.33 10.97 5.76
N PRO A 46 -15.54 11.57 4.57
CA PRO A 46 -16.82 11.55 3.88
C PRO A 46 -17.43 10.14 3.74
N LYS A 47 -18.76 10.01 3.95
CA LYS A 47 -19.49 8.73 3.84
C LYS A 47 -19.39 8.05 2.47
N THR A 48 -19.13 8.85 1.44
CA THR A 48 -18.96 8.39 0.05
C THR A 48 -17.61 7.72 -0.20
N ASP A 49 -16.63 7.94 0.69
CA ASP A 49 -15.29 7.42 0.50
C ASP A 49 -15.23 5.95 0.91
N TYR A 50 -14.47 5.16 0.15
CA TYR A 50 -14.30 3.73 0.40
C TYR A 50 -13.89 3.43 1.86
N PRO A 51 -12.86 4.09 2.44
CA PRO A 51 -12.37 3.73 3.77
C PRO A 51 -13.37 3.99 4.89
N TYR A 52 -14.33 4.92 4.70
CA TYR A 52 -15.40 5.17 5.66
C TYR A 52 -16.23 3.90 5.91
N ASN A 53 -16.53 3.17 4.84
CA ASN A 53 -17.43 2.01 4.89
C ASN A 53 -16.67 0.71 5.17
N THR A 54 -15.45 0.58 4.68
CA THR A 54 -14.64 -0.65 4.78
C THR A 54 -13.70 -0.65 5.98
N LEU A 55 -13.55 0.48 6.68
CA LEU A 55 -12.68 0.65 7.85
C LEU A 55 -11.22 0.22 7.57
N SER A 56 -10.80 0.42 6.32
CA SER A 56 -9.50 0.04 5.77
C SER A 56 -9.23 0.80 4.47
N PHE A 57 -7.98 0.86 4.04
CA PHE A 57 -7.60 1.43 2.75
C PHE A 57 -7.43 0.34 1.69
N ASP A 58 -7.63 0.67 0.42
CA ASP A 58 -7.40 -0.28 -0.69
C ASP A 58 -5.91 -0.56 -0.90
N ASN A 59 -5.06 0.43 -0.66
CA ASN A 59 -3.63 0.35 -0.88
C ASN A 59 -2.90 1.48 -0.13
N VAL A 60 -1.58 1.55 -0.25
CA VAL A 60 -0.73 2.58 0.41
C VAL A 60 -0.96 3.99 -0.15
N ALA A 61 -1.29 4.14 -1.45
CA ALA A 61 -1.58 5.45 -2.05
C ALA A 61 -2.88 6.04 -1.52
N ASP A 62 -3.91 5.20 -1.34
CA ASP A 62 -5.15 5.58 -0.64
C ASP A 62 -4.85 6.04 0.79
N ALA A 63 -4.05 5.28 1.53
CA ALA A 63 -3.65 5.66 2.89
C ALA A 63 -2.92 7.02 2.92
N ASN A 64 -1.99 7.26 1.99
CA ASN A 64 -1.30 8.56 1.86
C ASN A 64 -2.26 9.72 1.53
N THR A 65 -3.39 9.44 0.88
CA THR A 65 -4.41 10.43 0.53
C THR A 65 -5.33 10.73 1.71
N TYR A 66 -5.80 9.70 2.39
CA TYR A 66 -6.87 9.82 3.39
C TYR A 66 -6.38 10.02 4.83
N ILE A 67 -5.23 9.47 5.22
CA ILE A 67 -4.70 9.64 6.58
C ILE A 67 -4.46 11.12 6.92
N PRO A 68 -3.92 11.97 6.01
CA PRO A 68 -3.82 13.41 6.26
C PRO A 68 -5.15 14.10 6.64
N ILE A 69 -6.25 13.68 6.01
CA ILE A 69 -7.59 14.21 6.27
C ILE A 69 -8.04 13.80 7.68
N ILE A 70 -7.88 12.52 8.01
CA ILE A 70 -8.17 11.96 9.34
C ILE A 70 -7.39 12.72 10.42
N LEU A 71 -6.07 12.89 10.25
CA LEU A 71 -5.22 13.56 11.24
C LEU A 71 -5.58 15.05 11.41
N ASN A 72 -6.00 15.74 10.34
CA ASN A 72 -6.45 17.13 10.43
C ASN A 72 -7.81 17.27 11.13
N ALA A 73 -8.74 16.34 10.90
CA ALA A 73 -10.03 16.31 11.56
C ALA A 73 -9.91 15.95 13.04
N ARG A 74 -9.03 14.98 13.36
CA ARG A 74 -8.82 14.47 14.71
C ARG A 74 -8.07 15.45 15.62
N ASP A 75 -6.97 16.03 15.11
CA ASP A 75 -6.07 16.87 15.89
C ASP A 75 -5.81 18.23 15.19
N PRO A 76 -6.85 19.07 15.00
CA PRO A 76 -6.76 20.31 14.22
C PRO A 76 -5.81 21.34 14.86
N GLN A 77 -5.64 21.29 16.18
CA GLN A 77 -4.81 22.21 16.96
C GLN A 77 -3.30 22.03 16.77
N LEU A 78 -2.86 20.92 16.18
CA LEU A 78 -1.44 20.64 15.99
C LEU A 78 -0.83 21.55 14.92
N GLY A 79 0.31 22.15 15.24
CA GLY A 79 1.05 23.06 14.38
C GLY A 79 2.02 22.37 13.42
N ASN A 80 2.59 23.15 12.51
CA ASN A 80 3.66 22.72 11.61
C ASN A 80 4.85 22.16 12.40
N GLY A 81 5.44 21.06 11.94
CA GLY A 81 6.50 20.33 12.63
C GLY A 81 6.00 19.17 13.50
N SER A 82 4.69 19.02 13.70
CA SER A 82 4.13 17.82 14.32
C SER A 82 4.37 16.59 13.43
N THR A 83 4.64 15.44 14.04
CA THR A 83 4.88 14.18 13.33
C THR A 83 3.92 13.10 13.81
N ALA A 84 3.54 12.17 12.92
CA ALA A 84 2.66 11.07 13.25
C ALA A 84 3.14 9.77 12.59
N LYS A 85 3.36 8.72 13.38
CA LYS A 85 3.46 7.34 12.90
C LYS A 85 2.08 6.71 12.99
N VAL A 86 1.46 6.43 11.86
CA VAL A 86 0.10 5.93 11.76
C VAL A 86 0.10 4.50 11.26
N THR A 87 -0.36 3.61 12.12
CA THR A 87 -0.64 2.20 11.85
C THR A 87 -2.08 2.07 11.37
N TYR A 88 -2.30 1.42 10.24
CA TYR A 88 -3.61 1.30 9.59
C TYR A 88 -3.77 -0.04 8.89
N THR A 89 -5.01 -0.33 8.51
CA THR A 89 -5.35 -1.58 7.83
C THR A 89 -5.49 -1.34 6.33
N VAL A 90 -4.81 -2.15 5.53
CA VAL A 90 -5.11 -2.31 4.10
C VAL A 90 -5.93 -3.57 3.93
N SER A 91 -7.11 -3.47 3.32
CA SER A 91 -7.92 -4.63 2.97
C SER A 91 -7.59 -5.09 1.56
N SER A 92 -7.57 -6.42 1.36
CA SER A 92 -7.60 -6.98 0.01
C SER A 92 -8.85 -6.48 -0.73
N PRO A 93 -8.76 -6.11 -2.02
CA PRO A 93 -9.90 -5.59 -2.76
C PRO A 93 -11.06 -6.59 -2.73
N TYR A 94 -12.21 -6.16 -2.20
CA TYR A 94 -13.43 -6.96 -2.24
C TYR A 94 -13.93 -7.03 -3.69
N LEU A 95 -13.78 -8.19 -4.31
CA LEU A 95 -14.25 -8.42 -5.67
C LEU A 95 -15.68 -8.99 -5.67
N LYS A 96 -16.68 -8.12 -5.90
CA LYS A 96 -18.00 -8.59 -6.33
C LYS A 96 -17.94 -8.86 -7.82
N VAL A 97 -17.89 -10.13 -8.20
CA VAL A 97 -17.95 -10.55 -9.60
C VAL A 97 -19.35 -10.21 -10.13
N ALA A 98 -19.41 -9.47 -11.25
CA ALA A 98 -20.66 -9.00 -11.83
C ALA A 98 -21.58 -10.15 -12.28
N ASP A 99 -20.98 -11.31 -12.58
CA ASP A 99 -21.65 -12.48 -13.12
C ASP A 99 -21.00 -13.75 -12.53
N SER A 100 -21.61 -14.36 -11.51
CA SER A 100 -21.03 -15.54 -10.83
C SER A 100 -21.74 -16.84 -11.18
N VAL A 101 -22.70 -16.83 -12.12
CA VAL A 101 -23.47 -18.02 -12.46
C VAL A 101 -22.78 -18.74 -13.62
N TYR A 102 -22.58 -20.05 -13.48
CA TYR A 102 -21.74 -20.84 -14.40
C TYR A 102 -22.18 -20.70 -15.87
N ALA A 103 -23.48 -20.66 -16.17
CA ALA A 103 -23.96 -20.63 -17.56
C ALA A 103 -23.68 -19.31 -18.29
N ASP A 104 -23.63 -18.19 -17.56
CA ASP A 104 -23.47 -16.86 -18.16
C ASP A 104 -21.98 -16.49 -18.33
N VAL A 105 -21.11 -17.05 -17.47
CA VAL A 105 -19.66 -16.86 -17.58
C VAL A 105 -18.90 -17.96 -18.30
N ALA A 106 -19.42 -19.19 -18.33
CA ALA A 106 -18.74 -20.31 -18.99
C ALA A 106 -19.08 -20.35 -20.48
N TYR A 107 -18.04 -20.36 -21.32
CA TYR A 107 -18.20 -20.39 -22.76
C TYR A 107 -17.16 -21.30 -23.43
N THR A 108 -17.64 -22.30 -24.17
CA THR A 108 -16.80 -23.13 -25.02
C THR A 108 -16.68 -22.49 -26.40
N LEU A 109 -15.45 -22.15 -26.79
CA LEU A 109 -15.20 -21.54 -28.09
C LEU A 109 -15.57 -22.51 -29.22
N THR A 110 -16.26 -21.97 -30.21
CA THR A 110 -16.60 -22.66 -31.46
C THR A 110 -15.56 -22.35 -32.54
N LYS A 111 -15.60 -23.10 -33.66
CA LYS A 111 -14.73 -22.83 -34.81
C LYS A 111 -14.82 -21.39 -35.32
N ALA A 112 -16.00 -20.76 -35.22
CA ALA A 112 -16.20 -19.38 -35.66
C ALA A 112 -15.50 -18.37 -34.73
N ASP A 113 -15.41 -18.66 -33.43
CA ASP A 113 -14.79 -17.76 -32.46
C ASP A 113 -13.30 -17.56 -32.74
N TYR A 114 -12.58 -18.60 -33.17
CA TYR A 114 -11.15 -18.49 -33.51
C TYR A 114 -10.88 -17.51 -34.67
N LEU A 115 -11.86 -17.32 -35.55
CA LEU A 115 -11.76 -16.42 -36.70
C LEU A 115 -12.07 -14.96 -36.34
N LEU A 116 -12.59 -14.70 -35.14
CA LEU A 116 -12.84 -13.33 -34.66
C LEU A 116 -11.54 -12.57 -34.40
N LEU A 117 -10.45 -13.27 -34.06
CA LEU A 117 -9.15 -12.65 -33.89
C LEU A 117 -8.53 -12.37 -35.28
N PRO A 118 -8.30 -11.10 -35.67
CA PRO A 118 -7.80 -10.78 -37.00
C PRO A 118 -6.45 -11.47 -37.27
N GLY A 119 -6.37 -12.12 -38.43
CA GLY A 119 -5.16 -12.83 -38.88
C GLY A 119 -5.00 -14.25 -38.33
N ASN A 120 -5.82 -14.69 -37.37
CA ASN A 120 -5.79 -16.07 -36.92
C ASN A 120 -6.43 -17.02 -37.94
N LYS A 121 -5.74 -18.12 -38.25
CA LYS A 121 -6.22 -19.18 -39.17
C LYS A 121 -6.28 -20.55 -38.52
N TYR A 122 -5.88 -20.65 -37.26
CA TYR A 122 -5.79 -21.89 -36.50
C TYR A 122 -7.05 -22.07 -35.65
N SER A 123 -7.39 -23.31 -35.36
CA SER A 123 -8.49 -23.68 -34.47
C SER A 123 -8.02 -23.85 -33.01
N ASP A 124 -6.96 -23.14 -32.65
CA ASP A 124 -6.41 -23.08 -31.31
C ASP A 124 -5.99 -21.65 -30.97
N PHE A 125 -5.80 -21.40 -29.67
CA PHE A 125 -5.24 -20.17 -29.16
C PHE A 125 -4.17 -20.45 -28.10
N SER A 126 -3.13 -19.64 -28.06
CA SER A 126 -2.32 -19.38 -26.86
C SER A 126 -3.07 -18.43 -25.92
N ILE A 127 -2.63 -18.34 -24.65
CA ILE A 127 -3.19 -17.38 -23.68
C ILE A 127 -3.12 -15.93 -24.20
N ALA A 128 -1.99 -15.54 -24.81
CA ALA A 128 -1.83 -14.19 -25.37
C ALA A 128 -2.84 -13.91 -26.50
N GLN A 129 -3.13 -14.91 -27.33
CA GLN A 129 -4.16 -14.80 -28.37
C GLN A 129 -5.56 -14.68 -27.76
N VAL A 130 -5.90 -15.44 -26.72
CA VAL A 130 -7.21 -15.32 -26.03
C VAL A 130 -7.38 -13.94 -25.38
N LEU A 131 -6.34 -13.42 -24.72
CA LEU A 131 -6.38 -12.07 -24.16
C LEU A 131 -6.61 -11.00 -25.23
N SER A 132 -6.03 -11.18 -26.41
CA SER A 132 -6.26 -10.30 -27.57
C SER A 132 -7.63 -10.51 -28.21
N TRP A 133 -8.22 -11.70 -28.07
CA TRP A 133 -9.52 -12.08 -28.61
C TRP A 133 -10.69 -11.57 -27.74
N LEU A 134 -10.54 -11.55 -26.42
CA LEU A 134 -11.58 -11.16 -25.46
C LEU A 134 -12.28 -9.83 -25.79
N PRO A 135 -11.59 -8.75 -26.22
CA PRO A 135 -12.24 -7.50 -26.64
C PRO A 135 -13.16 -7.63 -27.86
N TYR A 136 -12.94 -8.62 -28.74
CA TYR A 136 -13.82 -8.86 -29.90
C TYR A 136 -15.12 -9.56 -29.46
N LYS A 137 -15.03 -10.47 -28.49
CA LYS A 137 -16.20 -11.16 -27.94
C LYS A 137 -17.00 -10.27 -26.99
N TYR A 138 -16.29 -9.50 -26.17
CA TYR A 138 -16.82 -8.61 -25.14
C TYR A 138 -16.33 -7.18 -25.41
N PRO A 139 -16.95 -6.45 -26.36
CA PRO A 139 -16.49 -5.11 -26.78
C PRO A 139 -16.75 -4.01 -25.74
N THR A 140 -17.66 -4.26 -24.79
CA THR A 140 -18.01 -3.32 -23.71
C THR A 140 -17.99 -4.05 -22.37
N PRO A 141 -16.82 -4.53 -21.91
CA PRO A 141 -16.74 -5.30 -20.68
C PRO A 141 -17.01 -4.40 -19.47
N VAL A 142 -17.73 -4.94 -18.49
CA VAL A 142 -17.96 -4.24 -17.20
C VAL A 142 -16.85 -4.56 -16.22
N ALA A 143 -16.62 -3.69 -15.24
CA ALA A 143 -15.66 -3.94 -14.18
C ALA A 143 -15.95 -5.27 -13.48
N ASN A 144 -14.90 -6.08 -13.26
CA ASN A 144 -14.97 -7.39 -12.62
C ASN A 144 -15.80 -8.43 -13.40
N GLN A 145 -15.97 -8.24 -14.72
CA GLN A 145 -16.59 -9.25 -15.56
C GLN A 145 -15.68 -10.48 -15.66
N LEU A 146 -16.25 -11.65 -15.42
CA LEU A 146 -15.58 -12.94 -15.49
C LEU A 146 -15.94 -13.64 -16.80
N ALA A 147 -14.94 -14.26 -17.44
CA ALA A 147 -15.12 -15.16 -18.56
C ALA A 147 -14.36 -16.46 -18.28
N VAL A 148 -15.07 -17.58 -18.21
CA VAL A 148 -14.51 -18.92 -18.03
C VAL A 148 -14.55 -19.62 -19.38
N LEU A 149 -13.42 -19.71 -20.04
CA LEU A 149 -13.36 -20.12 -21.44
C LEU A 149 -12.77 -21.51 -21.58
N THR A 150 -13.49 -22.38 -22.28
CA THR A 150 -12.99 -23.69 -22.71
C THR A 150 -12.62 -23.62 -24.19
N PHE A 151 -11.36 -23.89 -24.53
CA PHE A 151 -10.88 -23.82 -25.91
C PHE A 151 -9.70 -24.76 -26.16
N SER A 152 -9.42 -25.01 -27.44
CA SER A 152 -8.23 -25.73 -27.88
C SER A 152 -7.01 -24.84 -27.69
N TYR A 153 -6.12 -25.27 -26.81
CA TYR A 153 -4.91 -24.59 -26.39
C TYR A 153 -3.68 -25.34 -26.90
N TYR A 154 -2.73 -24.61 -27.47
CA TYR A 154 -1.47 -25.18 -27.94
C TYR A 154 -0.33 -24.89 -26.97
N ASN A 155 0.16 -25.92 -26.26
CA ASN A 155 1.39 -25.89 -25.47
C ASN A 155 2.25 -27.12 -25.78
N VAL A 156 2.92 -27.10 -26.93
CA VAL A 156 3.65 -28.25 -27.52
C VAL A 156 2.71 -29.26 -28.21
N SER A 157 1.52 -29.49 -27.68
CA SER A 157 0.43 -30.22 -28.34
C SER A 157 -0.91 -29.52 -28.14
N THR A 158 -1.85 -29.70 -29.06
CA THR A 158 -3.21 -29.14 -28.93
C THR A 158 -4.01 -29.97 -27.93
N THR A 159 -4.49 -29.31 -26.87
CA THR A 159 -5.35 -29.90 -25.84
C THR A 159 -6.55 -28.99 -25.57
N THR A 160 -7.70 -29.54 -25.18
CA THR A 160 -8.83 -28.71 -24.75
C THR A 160 -8.69 -28.43 -23.26
N ALA A 161 -8.68 -27.15 -22.89
CA ALA A 161 -8.52 -26.73 -21.51
C ALA A 161 -9.45 -25.56 -21.18
N THR A 162 -9.73 -25.40 -19.89
CA THR A 162 -10.55 -24.31 -19.36
C THR A 162 -9.67 -23.33 -18.60
N PHE A 163 -9.82 -22.04 -18.90
CA PHE A 163 -9.11 -20.95 -18.24
C PHE A 163 -10.10 -19.87 -17.80
N SER A 164 -9.74 -19.14 -16.74
CA SER A 164 -10.54 -18.01 -16.27
C SER A 164 -9.85 -16.69 -16.60
N PHE A 165 -10.65 -15.71 -17.02
CA PHE A 165 -10.21 -14.36 -17.34
C PHE A 165 -11.10 -13.35 -16.64
N LEU A 166 -10.50 -12.30 -16.10
CA LEU A 166 -11.21 -11.28 -15.34
C LEU A 166 -10.86 -9.90 -15.91
N TYR A 167 -11.88 -9.06 -16.12
CA TYR A 167 -11.68 -7.69 -16.57
C TYR A 167 -11.39 -6.79 -15.36
N LEU A 168 -10.13 -6.41 -15.22
CA LEU A 168 -9.59 -5.63 -14.11
C LEU A 168 -8.84 -4.40 -14.64
N ASN A 169 -9.10 -3.23 -14.04
CA ASN A 169 -8.37 -1.99 -14.32
C ASN A 169 -8.30 -1.63 -15.82
N GLY A 170 -9.39 -1.86 -16.56
CA GLY A 170 -9.48 -1.54 -17.98
C GLY A 170 -8.86 -2.56 -18.93
N ALA A 171 -8.45 -3.74 -18.43
CA ALA A 171 -7.89 -4.80 -19.27
C ALA A 171 -8.35 -6.20 -18.81
N TRP A 172 -8.44 -7.12 -19.77
CA TRP A 172 -8.61 -8.54 -19.46
C TRP A 172 -7.30 -9.13 -18.94
N GLN A 173 -7.38 -9.94 -17.89
CA GLN A 173 -6.24 -10.63 -17.30
C GLN A 173 -6.60 -12.10 -17.10
N GLN A 174 -5.66 -13.01 -17.33
CA GLN A 174 -5.83 -14.40 -16.92
C GLN A 174 -5.77 -14.44 -15.39
N ILE A 175 -6.68 -15.20 -14.77
CA ILE A 175 -6.70 -15.46 -13.34
C ILE A 175 -6.53 -16.96 -13.08
N TYR A 176 -6.15 -17.33 -11.86
CA TYR A 176 -5.93 -18.71 -11.50
C TYR A 176 -7.22 -19.52 -11.60
N GLN A 177 -7.18 -20.65 -12.31
CA GLN A 177 -8.31 -21.58 -12.46
C GLN A 177 -8.00 -22.87 -11.70
N VAL A 178 -8.82 -23.21 -10.70
CA VAL A 178 -8.70 -24.52 -10.05
C VAL A 178 -9.06 -25.61 -11.06
N THR A 179 -8.16 -26.57 -11.23
CA THR A 179 -8.30 -27.67 -12.20
C THR A 179 -8.93 -28.92 -11.57
N PRO A 180 -9.53 -29.83 -12.37
CA PRO A 180 -10.03 -31.12 -11.87
C PRO A 180 -8.99 -31.91 -11.07
N THR A 181 -7.74 -31.94 -11.51
CA THR A 181 -6.65 -32.62 -10.78
C THR A 181 -6.39 -31.98 -9.41
N GLN A 182 -6.51 -30.66 -9.30
CA GLN A 182 -6.36 -29.94 -8.03
C GLN A 182 -7.55 -30.19 -7.11
N TYR A 183 -8.77 -30.26 -7.63
CA TYR A 183 -9.93 -30.72 -6.84
C TYR A 183 -9.71 -32.13 -6.30
N ALA A 184 -9.24 -33.06 -7.14
CA ALA A 184 -8.93 -34.42 -6.72
C ALA A 184 -7.87 -34.45 -5.61
N ALA A 185 -6.81 -33.64 -5.71
CA ALA A 185 -5.77 -33.52 -4.68
C ALA A 185 -6.31 -33.00 -3.33
N LEU A 186 -7.40 -32.23 -3.34
CA LEU A 186 -8.10 -31.76 -2.14
C LEU A 186 -9.20 -32.72 -1.65
N GLY A 187 -9.38 -33.88 -2.28
CA GLY A 187 -10.46 -34.81 -1.97
C GLY A 187 -11.84 -34.37 -2.48
N LEU A 188 -11.88 -33.42 -3.42
CA LEU A 188 -13.09 -32.82 -3.99
C LEU A 188 -13.34 -33.25 -5.46
N GLY A 189 -12.58 -34.22 -5.98
CA GLY A 189 -12.61 -34.64 -7.38
C GLY A 189 -13.87 -35.40 -7.82
N GLY A 190 -14.80 -35.70 -6.92
CA GLY A 190 -16.06 -36.36 -7.28
C GLY A 190 -17.01 -35.48 -8.08
N TYR A 191 -16.97 -34.17 -7.85
CA TYR A 191 -17.80 -33.17 -8.53
C TYR A 191 -17.03 -31.92 -8.95
N ASP A 192 -15.70 -31.90 -8.73
CA ASP A 192 -14.82 -30.76 -9.03
C ASP A 192 -15.36 -29.42 -8.54
N GLN A 193 -15.83 -29.36 -7.30
CA GLN A 193 -16.47 -28.16 -6.73
C GLN A 193 -16.30 -28.07 -5.21
N PHE A 194 -16.21 -26.84 -4.72
CA PHE A 194 -16.33 -26.53 -3.29
C PHE A 194 -17.81 -26.47 -2.89
N THR A 195 -18.10 -26.58 -1.59
CA THR A 195 -19.44 -26.47 -1.03
C THR A 195 -19.42 -25.60 0.22
N ALA A 196 -20.60 -25.38 0.83
CA ALA A 196 -20.69 -24.70 2.11
C ALA A 196 -19.83 -25.35 3.22
N ALA A 197 -19.59 -26.66 3.15
CA ALA A 197 -18.73 -27.36 4.11
C ALA A 197 -17.26 -26.90 4.05
N ASN A 198 -16.83 -26.33 2.91
CA ASN A 198 -15.46 -25.84 2.74
C ASN A 198 -15.29 -24.38 3.16
N ASN A 199 -16.36 -23.61 3.37
CA ASN A 199 -16.29 -22.16 3.55
C ASN A 199 -15.31 -21.71 4.64
N ALA A 200 -15.31 -22.39 5.79
CA ALA A 200 -14.42 -22.04 6.92
C ALA A 200 -12.93 -22.22 6.59
N ASN A 201 -12.60 -23.16 5.70
CA ASN A 201 -11.22 -23.52 5.37
C ASN A 201 -10.85 -23.17 3.92
N LEU A 202 -11.71 -22.47 3.19
CA LEU A 202 -11.56 -22.22 1.76
C LEU A 202 -10.22 -21.53 1.45
N ALA A 203 -9.87 -20.48 2.18
CA ALA A 203 -8.60 -19.78 2.00
C ALA A 203 -7.39 -20.71 2.22
N GLY A 204 -7.45 -21.59 3.23
CA GLY A 204 -6.38 -22.56 3.49
C GLY A 204 -6.24 -23.61 2.38
N LEU A 205 -7.36 -24.08 1.82
CA LEU A 205 -7.37 -25.01 0.70
C LEU A 205 -6.77 -24.37 -0.57
N LEU A 206 -7.19 -23.14 -0.89
CA LEU A 206 -6.65 -22.40 -2.03
C LEU A 206 -5.18 -22.03 -1.85
N ASN A 207 -4.75 -21.66 -0.63
CA ASN A 207 -3.34 -21.46 -0.30
C ASN A 207 -2.49 -22.69 -0.60
N ALA A 208 -2.96 -23.88 -0.21
CA ALA A 208 -2.26 -25.13 -0.47
C ALA A 208 -2.07 -25.37 -1.98
N LEU A 209 -3.10 -25.09 -2.78
CA LEU A 209 -3.02 -25.20 -4.25
C LEU A 209 -2.00 -24.22 -4.84
N LEU A 210 -2.10 -22.93 -4.49
CA LEU A 210 -1.21 -21.88 -5.01
C LEU A 210 0.25 -22.12 -4.61
N LYS A 211 0.52 -22.67 -3.42
CA LYS A 211 1.88 -23.01 -2.98
C LYS A 211 2.42 -24.27 -3.68
N ALA A 212 1.55 -25.19 -4.05
CA ALA A 212 1.94 -26.40 -4.78
C ALA A 212 2.18 -26.13 -6.27
N ASP A 213 1.65 -25.03 -6.82
CA ASP A 213 1.90 -24.63 -8.20
C ASP A 213 3.30 -23.97 -8.34
N PRO A 214 4.23 -24.56 -9.12
CA PRO A 214 5.57 -24.00 -9.29
C PRO A 214 5.60 -22.63 -9.97
N LEU A 215 4.65 -22.34 -10.86
CA LEU A 215 4.61 -21.07 -11.59
C LEU A 215 4.18 -19.92 -10.69
N VAL A 216 3.19 -20.19 -9.82
CA VAL A 216 2.72 -19.22 -8.82
C VAL A 216 3.78 -19.03 -7.74
N SER A 217 4.29 -20.12 -7.16
CA SER A 217 5.26 -20.05 -6.06
C SER A 217 6.60 -19.40 -6.46
N ALA A 218 7.08 -19.60 -7.69
CA ALA A 218 8.32 -18.99 -8.16
C ALA A 218 8.22 -17.47 -8.42
N SER A 219 7.00 -16.94 -8.58
CA SER A 219 6.76 -15.53 -8.90
C SER A 219 6.15 -14.72 -7.75
N ALA A 220 5.74 -15.37 -6.66
CA ALA A 220 5.06 -14.77 -5.52
C ALA A 220 5.89 -13.64 -4.85
N LYS A 221 5.27 -12.47 -4.69
CA LYS A 221 5.86 -11.32 -3.98
C LYS A 221 4.93 -10.84 -2.86
N TYR A 222 5.51 -10.34 -1.77
CA TYR A 222 4.72 -9.77 -0.66
C TYR A 222 3.72 -8.73 -1.19
N GLY A 223 2.45 -8.87 -0.78
CA GLY A 223 1.36 -8.00 -1.22
C GLY A 223 0.78 -8.32 -2.60
N GLN A 224 1.31 -9.32 -3.32
CA GLN A 224 0.71 -9.76 -4.58
C GLN A 224 -0.68 -10.34 -4.34
N VAL A 225 -1.62 -9.97 -5.21
CA VAL A 225 -2.99 -10.51 -5.22
C VAL A 225 -3.10 -11.55 -6.31
N GLU A 226 -3.60 -12.73 -5.97
CA GLU A 226 -4.01 -13.76 -6.91
C GLU A 226 -5.53 -13.92 -6.87
N TYR A 227 -6.19 -13.80 -8.01
CA TYR A 227 -7.62 -14.04 -8.12
C TYR A 227 -7.85 -15.51 -8.46
N VAL A 228 -8.49 -16.25 -7.56
CA VAL A 228 -8.68 -17.70 -7.72
C VAL A 228 -10.13 -18.00 -8.08
N SER A 229 -10.30 -18.52 -9.30
CA SER A 229 -11.56 -18.96 -9.89
C SER A 229 -11.80 -20.45 -9.63
N PHE A 230 -12.98 -20.78 -9.10
CA PHE A 230 -13.36 -22.15 -8.75
C PHE A 230 -14.87 -22.39 -8.84
N ASN A 231 -15.26 -23.63 -9.13
CA ASN A 231 -16.64 -24.11 -9.02
C ASN A 231 -17.07 -24.21 -7.55
N TYR A 232 -18.30 -23.81 -7.27
CA TYR A 232 -18.93 -23.92 -5.95
C TYR A 232 -20.38 -24.39 -6.09
N TYR A 233 -20.84 -25.25 -5.18
CA TYR A 233 -22.21 -25.76 -5.13
C TYR A 233 -22.98 -25.22 -3.93
N GLY A 234 -24.15 -24.63 -4.20
CA GLY A 234 -25.05 -24.06 -3.20
C GLY A 234 -26.51 -24.04 -3.64
N GLY A 235 -27.03 -25.18 -4.09
CA GLY A 235 -28.37 -25.32 -4.71
C GLY A 235 -28.33 -25.37 -6.25
N GLY A 236 -27.16 -25.08 -6.80
CA GLY A 236 -26.72 -25.27 -8.19
C GLY A 236 -25.20 -25.06 -8.22
N THR A 237 -24.54 -25.44 -9.31
CA THR A 237 -23.10 -25.19 -9.49
C THR A 237 -22.89 -23.81 -10.12
N PHE A 238 -22.00 -23.02 -9.52
CA PHE A 238 -21.69 -21.67 -9.94
C PHE A 238 -20.19 -21.40 -9.87
N GLN A 239 -19.74 -20.38 -10.60
CA GLN A 239 -18.34 -19.97 -10.60
C GLN A 239 -18.13 -18.91 -9.52
N ARG A 240 -17.11 -19.06 -8.69
CA ARG A 240 -16.71 -18.04 -7.72
C ARG A 240 -15.28 -17.62 -7.98
N VAL A 241 -14.99 -16.36 -7.68
CA VAL A 241 -13.63 -15.83 -7.61
C VAL A 241 -13.38 -15.32 -6.21
N VAL A 242 -12.23 -15.67 -5.64
CA VAL A 242 -11.75 -15.12 -4.36
C VAL A 242 -10.35 -14.56 -4.57
N PRO A 243 -10.08 -13.30 -4.17
CA PRO A 243 -8.72 -12.79 -4.12
C PRO A 243 -7.98 -13.36 -2.90
N LEU A 244 -6.76 -13.83 -3.09
CA LEU A 244 -5.82 -14.12 -2.01
C LEU A 244 -4.60 -13.22 -2.11
N VAL A 245 -4.09 -12.75 -0.98
CA VAL A 245 -2.87 -11.92 -0.91
C VAL A 245 -1.72 -12.76 -0.37
N PHE A 246 -0.56 -12.64 -0.98
CA PHE A 246 0.66 -13.26 -0.45
C PHE A 246 1.24 -12.42 0.70
N ASP A 247 1.28 -12.97 1.90
CA ASP A 247 1.76 -12.30 3.12
C ASP A 247 3.29 -12.41 3.33
N GLY A 248 4.01 -12.99 2.37
CA GLY A 248 5.43 -13.34 2.46
C GLY A 248 5.68 -14.83 2.69
N ASN A 249 4.69 -15.56 3.22
CA ASN A 249 4.78 -16.99 3.52
C ASN A 249 3.59 -17.81 2.99
N ASN A 250 2.39 -17.23 2.95
CA ASN A 250 1.12 -17.86 2.59
C ASN A 250 0.24 -16.92 1.77
N TRP A 251 -0.67 -17.52 0.99
CA TRP A 251 -1.78 -16.85 0.34
C TRP A 251 -2.99 -16.83 1.29
N VAL A 252 -3.54 -15.66 1.59
CA VAL A 252 -4.65 -15.53 2.56
C VAL A 252 -5.86 -14.81 1.94
N GLY A 253 -7.07 -15.33 2.17
CA GLY A 253 -8.32 -14.91 1.49
C GLY A 253 -8.94 -13.59 1.97
N THR A 254 -8.34 -13.01 3.01
CA THR A 254 -8.62 -11.66 3.51
C THR A 254 -7.38 -11.24 4.29
N ALA A 255 -6.39 -10.67 3.60
CA ALA A 255 -5.36 -9.94 4.32
C ALA A 255 -5.92 -8.56 4.64
N THR A 256 -6.26 -8.35 5.91
CA THR A 256 -6.04 -7.03 6.49
C THR A 256 -4.56 -6.97 6.85
N THR A 257 -3.72 -6.43 5.96
CA THR A 257 -2.34 -6.17 6.35
C THR A 257 -2.30 -4.88 7.13
N THR A 258 -1.69 -4.92 8.30
CA THR A 258 -1.42 -3.72 9.07
C THR A 258 -0.14 -3.08 8.54
N ASN A 259 -0.25 -1.86 8.00
CA ASN A 259 0.89 -1.07 7.54
C ASN A 259 1.11 0.12 8.48
N THR A 260 2.32 0.67 8.47
CA THR A 260 2.65 1.90 9.21
C THR A 260 3.27 2.91 8.26
N LEU A 261 2.76 4.14 8.27
CA LEU A 261 3.32 5.27 7.55
C LEU A 261 3.66 6.40 8.51
N ALA A 262 4.65 7.21 8.15
CA ALA A 262 4.98 8.43 8.86
C ALA A 262 4.39 9.65 8.12
N PHE A 263 3.96 10.66 8.87
CA PHE A 263 3.40 11.92 8.37
C PHE A 263 4.02 13.10 9.09
N LEU A 264 4.16 14.22 8.38
CA LEU A 264 4.63 15.51 8.88
C LEU A 264 3.54 16.56 8.64
N LYS A 265 3.24 17.38 9.66
CA LYS A 265 2.39 18.55 9.47
C LYS A 265 3.24 19.71 8.93
N SER A 266 2.93 20.17 7.73
CA SER A 266 3.61 21.28 7.07
C SER A 266 2.62 22.11 6.26
N GLY A 267 2.77 23.44 6.29
CA GLY A 267 1.84 24.35 5.60
C GLY A 267 0.38 24.25 6.09
N GLY A 268 0.16 23.85 7.34
CA GLY A 268 -1.19 23.64 7.91
C GLY A 268 -1.83 22.30 7.54
N THR A 269 -1.17 21.48 6.71
CA THR A 269 -1.66 20.18 6.27
C THR A 269 -0.74 19.05 6.68
N TRP A 270 -1.28 17.87 6.98
CA TRP A 270 -0.47 16.67 7.08
C TRP A 270 -0.06 16.23 5.67
N ILE A 271 1.20 15.83 5.51
CA ILE A 271 1.74 15.21 4.30
C ILE A 271 2.45 13.92 4.68
N PRO A 272 2.52 12.91 3.80
CA PRO A 272 3.43 11.78 4.01
C PRO A 272 4.83 12.30 4.33
N ASP A 273 5.47 11.71 5.34
CA ASP A 273 6.79 12.17 5.81
C ASP A 273 7.77 12.15 4.64
N PRO A 274 8.25 13.31 4.19
CA PRO A 274 9.09 13.38 3.01
C PRO A 274 10.54 12.94 3.27
N THR A 275 10.88 12.61 4.53
CA THR A 275 12.24 12.28 4.96
C THR A 275 12.85 11.18 4.09
N VAL A 276 14.03 11.45 3.57
CA VAL A 276 14.81 10.49 2.78
C VAL A 276 15.73 9.74 3.73
N TYR A 277 15.68 8.41 3.70
CA TYR A 277 16.64 7.55 4.42
C TYR A 277 17.65 7.01 3.43
N TYR A 278 18.93 7.21 3.73
CA TYR A 278 20.01 6.83 2.85
C TYR A 278 21.13 6.19 3.66
N THR A 279 21.59 5.01 3.25
CA THR A 279 22.74 4.35 3.88
C THR A 279 23.91 4.46 2.93
N LEU A 280 25.06 4.93 3.42
CA LEU A 280 26.26 5.02 2.60
C LEU A 280 26.62 3.66 2.01
N THR A 281 26.86 3.62 0.71
CA THR A 281 27.28 2.45 -0.03
C THR A 281 28.81 2.39 -0.11
N SER A 282 29.35 1.25 -0.55
CA SER A 282 30.78 1.12 -0.81
C SER A 282 31.31 2.15 -1.81
N ALA A 283 30.52 2.55 -2.82
CA ALA A 283 30.93 3.56 -3.79
C ALA A 283 31.10 4.94 -3.14
N ASP A 284 30.24 5.26 -2.18
CA ASP A 284 30.25 6.55 -1.48
C ASP A 284 31.43 6.61 -0.51
N LEU A 285 31.72 5.49 0.15
CA LEU A 285 32.90 5.35 1.00
C LEU A 285 34.19 5.50 0.17
N GLN A 286 34.24 4.96 -1.06
CA GLN A 286 35.37 5.21 -1.98
C GLN A 286 35.45 6.66 -2.43
N LEU A 287 34.32 7.32 -2.67
CA LEU A 287 34.28 8.75 -3.00
C LEU A 287 34.87 9.59 -1.85
N ILE A 288 34.49 9.28 -0.62
CA ILE A 288 35.00 9.95 0.58
C ILE A 288 36.50 9.65 0.76
N ALA A 289 36.94 8.41 0.55
CA ALA A 289 38.34 8.01 0.62
C ALA A 289 39.22 8.76 -0.39
N ALA A 290 38.68 9.09 -1.57
CA ALA A 290 39.34 9.88 -2.61
C ALA A 290 39.24 11.41 -2.39
N SER A 291 38.51 11.87 -1.38
CA SER A 291 38.29 13.29 -1.12
C SER A 291 39.46 13.97 -0.39
N ALA A 292 39.28 15.24 -0.02
CA ALA A 292 40.24 15.99 0.80
C ALA A 292 39.81 16.15 2.27
N PHE A 293 38.66 15.58 2.67
CA PHE A 293 38.11 15.76 4.02
C PHE A 293 38.77 14.84 5.03
N GLY A 294 39.00 15.33 6.25
CA GLY A 294 39.72 14.60 7.30
C GLY A 294 41.19 14.36 6.99
N THR A 295 41.82 13.49 7.78
CA THR A 295 43.22 13.08 7.62
C THR A 295 43.39 11.98 6.58
N THR A 296 44.60 11.82 6.05
CA THR A 296 44.92 10.73 5.11
C THR A 296 44.65 9.34 5.70
N THR A 297 44.93 9.15 7.00
CA THR A 297 44.64 7.89 7.71
C THR A 297 43.14 7.62 7.74
N GLN A 298 42.34 8.60 8.17
CA GLN A 298 40.89 8.49 8.21
C GLN A 298 40.26 8.13 6.86
N ARG A 299 40.71 8.77 5.77
CA ARG A 299 40.24 8.44 4.42
C ARG A 299 40.65 7.04 3.97
N THR A 300 41.86 6.62 4.33
CA THR A 300 42.35 5.26 4.05
C THR A 300 41.50 4.22 4.78
N ASP A 301 41.17 4.47 6.05
CA ASP A 301 40.36 3.56 6.86
C ASP A 301 38.92 3.49 6.34
N VAL A 302 38.28 4.63 6.02
CA VAL A 302 36.95 4.66 5.38
C VAL A 302 36.95 3.85 4.07
N GLY A 303 37.95 4.03 3.21
CA GLY A 303 38.05 3.29 1.95
C GLY A 303 38.33 1.79 2.12
N LYS A 304 38.96 1.39 3.22
CA LYS A 304 39.39 0.01 3.45
C LYS A 304 38.41 -0.80 4.28
N TYR A 305 37.91 -0.23 5.37
CA TYR A 305 37.06 -0.89 6.36
C TYR A 305 35.60 -0.47 6.24
N GLY A 306 35.32 0.69 5.64
CA GLY A 306 33.96 1.18 5.42
C GLY A 306 33.32 1.82 6.64
N ASP A 307 34.12 2.14 7.65
CA ASP A 307 33.72 2.81 8.88
C ASP A 307 34.46 4.15 9.06
N PHE A 308 33.88 5.00 9.89
CA PHE A 308 34.45 6.27 10.29
C PHE A 308 34.98 6.15 11.71
N SER A 309 36.26 6.47 11.92
CA SER A 309 36.87 6.50 13.26
C SER A 309 37.46 7.87 13.60
N ALA A 310 37.03 8.43 14.73
CA ALA A 310 37.57 9.67 15.30
C ALA A 310 37.57 10.90 14.36
N TRP A 311 36.57 11.00 13.47
CA TRP A 311 36.41 12.16 12.57
C TRP A 311 35.95 13.40 13.34
N ALA A 312 36.52 14.56 13.00
CA ALA A 312 35.97 15.83 13.45
C ALA A 312 34.62 16.07 12.78
N THR A 313 33.64 16.61 13.51
CA THR A 313 32.27 16.81 13.01
C THR A 313 32.22 17.56 11.68
N ALA A 314 33.01 18.64 11.53
CA ALA A 314 33.04 19.42 10.30
C ALA A 314 33.58 18.63 9.08
N ASP A 315 34.58 17.76 9.28
CA ASP A 315 35.12 16.91 8.21
C ASP A 315 34.12 15.82 7.83
N LEU A 316 33.47 15.21 8.82
CA LEU A 316 32.42 14.22 8.61
C LEU A 316 31.24 14.82 7.84
N ASP A 317 30.78 16.00 8.25
CA ASP A 317 29.68 16.70 7.59
C ASP A 317 30.03 17.00 6.13
N ASN A 318 31.23 17.52 5.85
CA ASN A 318 31.67 17.79 4.48
C ASN A 318 31.80 16.51 3.63
N ALA A 319 32.31 15.42 4.22
CA ALA A 319 32.39 14.13 3.55
C ALA A 319 31.01 13.58 3.18
N ILE A 320 30.02 13.70 4.07
CA ILE A 320 28.66 13.26 3.79
C ILE A 320 27.95 14.20 2.82
N ILE A 321 28.18 15.52 2.92
CA ILE A 321 27.66 16.50 1.95
C ILE A 321 28.21 16.23 0.54
N LEU A 322 29.47 15.79 0.40
CA LEU A 322 30.04 15.38 -0.89
C LEU A 322 29.22 14.26 -1.53
N VAL A 323 28.89 13.22 -0.75
CA VAL A 323 28.03 12.11 -1.21
C VAL A 323 26.63 12.61 -1.55
N LEU A 324 25.99 13.35 -0.65
CA LEU A 324 24.64 13.87 -0.87
C LEU A 324 24.55 14.75 -2.12
N THR A 325 25.59 15.53 -2.41
CA THR A 325 25.68 16.38 -3.61
C THR A 325 25.80 15.54 -4.88
N LYS A 326 26.55 14.43 -4.84
CA LYS A 326 26.72 13.51 -5.97
C LYS A 326 25.44 12.72 -6.25
N ASP A 327 24.85 12.12 -5.22
CA ASP A 327 23.81 11.11 -5.40
C ASP A 327 22.39 11.69 -5.41
N PHE A 328 22.23 12.91 -4.90
CA PHE A 328 20.99 13.66 -5.00
C PHE A 328 21.24 14.98 -5.76
N PRO A 329 21.48 14.92 -7.09
CA PRO A 329 21.78 16.10 -7.91
C PRO A 329 20.60 17.08 -8.01
N THR A 330 19.38 16.60 -7.72
CA THR A 330 18.16 17.42 -7.60
C THR A 330 17.52 17.19 -6.22
N PRO A 331 18.13 17.70 -5.14
CA PRO A 331 17.68 17.41 -3.78
C PRO A 331 16.38 18.15 -3.47
N LYS A 332 15.53 17.53 -2.64
CA LYS A 332 14.28 18.15 -2.21
C LYS A 332 14.58 19.25 -1.19
N VAL A 333 14.20 20.48 -1.53
CA VAL A 333 14.38 21.64 -0.66
C VAL A 333 13.59 21.46 0.64
N ASN A 334 14.23 21.74 1.77
CA ASN A 334 13.65 21.69 3.11
C ASN A 334 13.10 20.31 3.52
N VAL A 335 13.68 19.23 2.98
CA VAL A 335 13.41 17.85 3.38
C VAL A 335 14.62 17.28 4.13
N ASN A 336 14.37 16.52 5.21
CA ASN A 336 15.44 15.85 5.95
C ASN A 336 15.95 14.63 5.17
N TYR A 337 17.28 14.47 5.18
CA TYR A 337 18.00 13.33 4.65
C TYR A 337 18.75 12.70 5.83
N ASN A 338 18.25 11.57 6.30
CA ASN A 338 18.85 10.80 7.37
C ASN A 338 19.87 9.84 6.74
N VAL A 339 21.15 10.22 6.86
CA VAL A 339 22.26 9.44 6.32
C VAL A 339 22.80 8.51 7.40
N THR A 340 22.77 7.21 7.13
CA THR A 340 23.31 6.17 7.99
C THR A 340 24.72 5.81 7.54
N TYR A 341 25.68 5.84 8.46
CA TYR A 341 27.06 5.41 8.27
C TYR A 341 27.51 4.53 9.44
N LEU A 342 28.63 3.81 9.30
CA LEU A 342 29.23 3.04 10.39
C LEU A 342 30.26 3.90 11.12
N ASN A 343 30.08 4.08 12.43
CA ASN A 343 31.05 4.75 13.29
C ASN A 343 31.80 3.72 14.12
N TYR A 344 33.12 3.65 13.98
CA TYR A 344 33.94 2.75 14.76
C TYR A 344 34.26 3.36 16.12
N THR A 345 33.61 2.84 17.16
CA THR A 345 33.77 3.31 18.54
C THR A 345 33.80 2.13 19.51
N GLY A 346 34.71 2.18 20.48
CA GLY A 346 34.82 1.14 21.51
C GLY A 346 35.14 -0.27 20.99
N GLY A 347 35.76 -0.38 19.80
CA GLY A 347 36.14 -1.67 19.21
C GLY A 347 35.09 -2.31 18.30
N ALA A 348 33.97 -1.61 18.01
CA ALA A 348 32.90 -2.12 17.17
C ALA A 348 32.35 -1.04 16.23
N ASP A 349 31.77 -1.50 15.11
CA ASP A 349 31.01 -0.66 14.18
C ASP A 349 29.60 -0.42 14.70
N VAL A 350 29.26 0.86 14.88
CA VAL A 350 27.95 1.29 15.35
C VAL A 350 27.25 2.06 14.22
N PRO A 351 26.13 1.55 13.67
CA PRO A 351 25.29 2.32 12.76
C PRO A 351 24.85 3.63 13.40
N THR A 352 25.28 4.74 12.80
CA THR A 352 25.05 6.09 13.29
C THR A 352 24.32 6.89 12.22
N VAL A 353 23.36 7.70 12.63
CA VAL A 353 22.54 8.52 11.75
C VAL A 353 22.86 9.98 11.97
N VAL A 354 23.12 10.70 10.88
CA VAL A 354 23.20 12.16 10.84
C VAL A 354 22.15 12.70 9.89
N THR A 355 21.64 13.89 10.19
CA THR A 355 20.54 14.49 9.43
C THR A 355 21.03 15.72 8.69
N PHE A 356 20.77 15.76 7.38
CA PHE A 356 21.05 16.92 6.53
C PHE A 356 19.77 17.43 5.87
N GLN A 357 19.77 18.69 5.48
CA GLN A 357 18.71 19.29 4.69
C GLN A 357 19.30 20.22 3.64
N TYR A 358 18.79 20.12 2.40
CA TYR A 358 19.12 21.08 1.37
C TYR A 358 18.21 22.32 1.50
N ASN A 359 18.79 23.50 1.71
CA ASN A 359 18.03 24.74 1.94
C ASN A 359 17.65 25.49 0.64
N GLY A 360 17.92 24.90 -0.53
CA GLY A 360 17.77 25.55 -1.84
C GLY A 360 19.09 25.99 -2.46
N THR A 361 20.14 26.15 -1.65
CA THR A 361 21.49 26.58 -2.09
C THR A 361 22.60 25.65 -1.62
N ALA A 362 22.49 25.11 -0.41
CA ALA A 362 23.50 24.24 0.19
C ALA A 362 22.86 23.19 1.09
N TRP A 363 23.59 22.10 1.32
CA TRP A 363 23.31 21.14 2.37
C TRP A 363 23.71 21.71 3.73
N VAL A 364 22.87 21.51 4.74
CA VAL A 364 23.09 21.96 6.11
C VAL A 364 22.80 20.80 7.06
N ALA A 365 23.73 20.52 7.97
CA ALA A 365 23.52 19.56 9.06
C ALA A 365 22.42 20.06 10.02
N LYS A 366 21.65 19.15 10.62
CA LYS A 366 20.49 19.46 11.48
C LYS A 366 20.64 18.99 12.91
#